data_AF-A0A382P942-F1
#
_entry.id   AF-A0A382P942-F1
#
_cell.length_a   1.000
_cell.length_b   1.000
_cell.length_c   1.000
_cell.angle_alpha   90.00
_cell.angle_beta   90.00
_cell.angle_gamma   90.00
#
_symmetry.space_group_name_H-M   'P 1'
#
loop_
_entity.id
_entity.type
_entity.pdbx_description
1 polymer ?
#
loop_
_entity_poly.entity_id
_entity_poly.type
_entity_poly.pdbx_seq_one_letter_code
_entity_poly.pdbx_strand_id
1 'polypeptide(L)'
;MKRGLFLLLALVLWLPGSLRAQDAEALAALVGVIKEVDDPAFHLDILKGISAALKGQRNIKMPKGWNEIAPKLAKSPNAEVQQLAQALSLTFGSKAALDALRKVLVDRKAKLTERQKALASLVDARDAKLPGVLRELLKEETLRREALRGLGAFEDAKTPQSILAILQKLDTAGKRDALTTLASRVSYAKALMAAIDKGEVKANELPADIVRQLRAH
;
A
#
# COMPACT_ATOMS: atom_id res chain seq x y z
N MET A 1 62.08 26.83 5.56
CA MET A 1 61.06 27.78 5.05
C MET A 1 60.21 27.09 3.99
N LYS A 2 58.90 26.93 4.23
CA LYS A 2 57.78 26.75 3.26
C LYS A 2 57.81 25.47 2.40
N ARG A 3 56.79 24.63 2.19
CA ARG A 3 55.33 24.50 2.45
C ARG A 3 55.05 23.01 2.10
N GLY A 4 54.30 22.20 2.83
CA GLY A 4 52.84 22.27 2.99
C GLY A 4 52.18 21.03 2.37
N LEU A 5 51.80 20.07 3.21
CA LEU A 5 50.54 19.30 3.20
C LEU A 5 50.00 18.80 1.83
N PHE A 6 50.20 17.52 1.51
CA PHE A 6 49.35 16.76 0.58
C PHE A 6 48.78 15.55 1.32
N LEU A 7 47.71 15.81 2.06
CA LEU A 7 46.80 14.81 2.63
C LEU A 7 45.55 14.78 1.74
N LEU A 8 44.99 13.58 1.58
CA LEU A 8 43.64 13.26 1.09
C LEU A 8 43.43 13.29 -0.43
N LEU A 9 43.92 12.22 -1.10
CA LEU A 9 43.37 11.80 -2.38
C LEU A 9 42.07 10.98 -2.13
N ALA A 10 40.95 11.70 -2.21
CA ALA A 10 39.63 11.27 -2.65
C ALA A 10 39.19 9.81 -2.37
N LEU A 11 38.71 9.58 -1.14
CA LEU A 11 37.75 8.50 -0.84
C LEU A 11 36.33 9.07 -0.95
N VAL A 12 35.85 9.35 -2.17
CA VAL A 12 34.46 9.73 -2.40
C VAL A 12 34.02 9.11 -3.71
N LEU A 13 33.25 8.02 -3.65
CA LEU A 13 32.17 7.66 -4.59
C LEU A 13 31.62 6.28 -4.23
N TRP A 14 30.96 6.20 -3.07
CA TRP A 14 29.91 5.19 -2.86
C TRP A 14 28.77 5.85 -2.09
N LEU A 15 28.02 6.69 -2.81
CA LEU A 15 26.74 7.22 -2.37
C LEU A 15 25.65 6.37 -3.05
N PRO A 16 24.93 5.49 -2.34
CA PRO A 16 23.78 4.76 -2.89
C PRO A 16 22.52 5.67 -3.04
N GLY A 17 22.72 6.97 -3.30
CA GLY A 17 21.72 8.02 -3.09
C GLY A 17 20.98 8.56 -4.31
N SER A 18 21.30 8.14 -5.54
CA SER A 18 20.83 8.87 -6.75
C SER A 18 19.78 8.17 -7.61
N LEU A 19 19.54 6.86 -7.46
CA LEU A 19 18.65 6.13 -8.38
C LEU A 19 17.18 6.59 -8.28
N ARG A 20 16.62 6.71 -7.07
CA ARG A 20 15.19 7.04 -6.91
C ARG A 20 14.80 8.47 -7.30
N ALA A 21 15.72 9.42 -7.16
CA ALA A 21 15.47 10.80 -7.58
C ALA A 21 15.47 10.89 -9.12
N GLN A 22 16.42 10.20 -9.76
CA GLN A 22 16.50 10.08 -11.21
C GLN A 22 15.26 9.39 -11.79
N ASP A 23 14.75 8.32 -11.16
CA ASP A 23 13.53 7.64 -11.60
C ASP A 23 12.31 8.57 -11.60
N ALA A 24 12.18 9.43 -10.57
CA ALA A 24 11.06 10.36 -10.44
C ALA A 24 11.12 11.50 -11.47
N GLU A 25 12.32 12.00 -11.79
CA GLU A 25 12.53 13.02 -12.81
C GLU A 25 12.31 12.47 -14.22
N ALA A 26 12.81 11.27 -14.51
CA ALA A 26 12.59 10.59 -15.78
C ALA A 26 11.09 10.33 -16.02
N LEU A 27 10.38 9.88 -14.98
CA LEU A 27 8.94 9.67 -15.06
C LEU A 27 8.17 10.99 -15.26
N ALA A 28 8.60 12.08 -14.61
CA ALA A 28 8.03 13.40 -14.85
C ALA A 28 8.26 13.90 -16.29
N ALA A 29 9.44 13.64 -16.86
CA ALA A 29 9.73 13.97 -18.26
C ALA A 29 8.83 13.19 -19.22
N LEU A 30 8.66 11.88 -19.01
CA LEU A 30 7.74 11.06 -19.81
C LEU A 30 6.30 11.58 -19.74
N VAL A 31 5.84 11.96 -18.54
CA VAL A 31 4.51 12.58 -18.36
C VAL A 31 4.41 13.92 -19.10
N GLY A 32 5.49 14.70 -19.14
CA GLY A 32 5.59 15.90 -19.96
C GLY A 32 5.39 15.60 -21.44
N VAL A 33 6.05 14.57 -21.98
CA VAL A 33 5.92 14.20 -23.40
C VAL A 33 4.49 13.72 -23.73
N ILE A 34 3.86 12.93 -22.86
CA ILE A 34 2.44 12.51 -23.04
C ILE A 34 1.50 13.73 -23.13
N LYS A 35 1.83 14.83 -22.45
CA LYS A 35 1.02 16.06 -22.47
C LYS A 35 1.11 16.82 -23.79
N GLU A 36 2.26 16.77 -24.47
CA GLU A 36 2.53 17.51 -25.71
C GLU A 36 2.01 16.78 -26.97
N VAL A 37 1.90 15.45 -26.92
CA VAL A 37 1.47 14.62 -28.05
C VAL A 37 0.08 14.07 -27.79
N ASP A 38 -0.92 14.44 -28.60
CA ASP A 38 -2.31 13.95 -28.49
C ASP A 38 -2.59 12.83 -29.50
N ASP A 39 -1.91 11.69 -29.33
CA ASP A 39 -2.10 10.49 -30.16
C ASP A 39 -2.33 9.25 -29.27
N PRO A 40 -3.47 8.54 -29.40
CA PRO A 40 -3.77 7.36 -28.59
C PRO A 40 -2.77 6.20 -28.74
N ALA A 41 -2.17 6.02 -29.92
CA ALA A 41 -1.17 4.97 -30.13
C ALA A 41 0.13 5.30 -29.39
N PHE A 42 0.60 6.55 -29.51
CA PHE A 42 1.73 7.05 -28.73
C PHE A 42 1.49 6.96 -27.22
N HIS A 43 0.31 7.37 -26.73
CA HIS A 43 -0.03 7.23 -25.30
C HIS A 43 0.05 5.78 -24.84
N LEU A 44 -0.45 4.86 -25.66
CA LEU A 44 -0.45 3.44 -25.33
C LEU A 44 0.96 2.90 -25.11
N ASP A 45 1.88 3.19 -26.03
CA ASP A 45 3.26 2.69 -25.97
C ASP A 45 3.99 3.23 -24.72
N ILE A 46 3.84 4.51 -24.44
CA ILE A 46 4.47 5.13 -23.26
C ILE A 46 3.87 4.55 -21.97
N LEU A 47 2.54 4.43 -21.87
CA LEU A 47 1.89 3.89 -20.68
C LEU A 47 2.25 2.42 -20.45
N LYS A 48 2.41 1.62 -21.52
CA LYS A 48 2.92 0.24 -21.44
C LYS A 48 4.34 0.21 -20.89
N GLY A 49 5.22 1.07 -21.41
CA GLY A 49 6.60 1.19 -20.93
C GLY A 49 6.67 1.55 -19.45
N ILE A 50 5.92 2.57 -19.02
CA ILE A 50 5.84 2.97 -17.61
C ILE A 50 5.30 1.81 -16.75
N SER A 51 4.20 1.17 -17.17
CA SER A 51 3.62 0.06 -16.42
C SER A 51 4.58 -1.13 -16.28
N ALA A 52 5.37 -1.43 -17.30
CA ALA A 52 6.36 -2.50 -17.25
C ALA A 52 7.51 -2.14 -16.29
N ALA A 53 8.02 -0.90 -16.36
CA ALA A 53 9.10 -0.43 -15.49
C ALA A 53 8.71 -0.42 -14.01
N LEU A 54 7.45 -0.09 -13.70
CA LEU A 54 6.94 -0.03 -12.33
C LEU A 54 6.48 -1.38 -11.78
N LYS A 55 6.49 -2.45 -12.59
CA LYS A 55 6.02 -3.76 -12.15
C LYS A 55 6.85 -4.27 -10.97
N GLY A 56 6.18 -4.57 -9.86
CA GLY A 56 6.81 -5.04 -8.63
C GLY A 56 7.48 -3.94 -7.79
N GLN A 57 7.51 -2.69 -8.28
CA GLN A 57 8.00 -1.59 -7.47
C GLN A 57 6.92 -1.12 -6.48
N ARG A 58 7.35 -0.68 -5.30
CA ARG A 58 6.49 -0.16 -4.23
C ARG A 58 6.92 1.25 -3.85
N ASN A 59 6.00 2.01 -3.26
CA ASN A 59 6.21 3.39 -2.77
C ASN A 59 6.67 4.36 -3.88
N ILE A 60 6.07 4.26 -5.07
CA ILE A 60 6.36 5.15 -6.18
C ILE A 60 5.69 6.49 -5.93
N LYS A 61 6.50 7.57 -5.92
CA LYS A 61 5.97 8.92 -5.84
C LYS A 61 5.29 9.26 -7.16
N MET A 62 4.11 9.86 -7.07
CA MET A 62 3.41 10.36 -8.24
C MET A 62 4.30 11.35 -9.02
N PRO A 63 4.46 11.15 -10.34
CA PRO A 63 5.23 12.08 -11.15
C PRO A 63 4.51 13.43 -11.28
N LYS A 64 5.30 14.49 -11.41
CA LYS A 64 4.76 15.84 -11.66
C LYS A 64 3.93 15.83 -12.96
N GLY A 65 2.80 16.53 -12.96
CA GLY A 65 1.88 16.59 -14.12
C GLY A 65 0.89 15.44 -14.24
N TRP A 66 1.03 14.33 -13.48
CA TRP A 66 0.12 13.18 -13.61
C TRP A 66 -1.34 13.51 -13.37
N ASN A 67 -1.63 14.31 -12.34
CA ASN A 67 -2.99 14.73 -12.01
C ASN A 67 -3.67 15.53 -13.12
N GLU A 68 -2.90 16.21 -13.98
CA GLU A 68 -3.43 16.98 -15.10
C GLU A 68 -3.73 16.08 -16.31
N ILE A 69 -2.85 15.10 -16.59
CA ILE A 69 -2.95 14.27 -17.79
C ILE A 69 -3.87 13.05 -17.59
N ALA A 70 -3.93 12.48 -16.39
CA ALA A 70 -4.71 11.27 -16.11
C ALA A 70 -6.21 11.41 -16.46
N PRO A 71 -6.90 12.54 -16.18
CA PRO A 71 -8.29 12.73 -16.61
C PRO A 71 -8.47 12.78 -18.13
N LYS A 72 -7.46 13.21 -18.89
CA LYS A 72 -7.49 13.18 -20.35
C LYS A 72 -7.33 11.76 -20.86
N LEU A 73 -6.35 11.03 -20.34
CA LEU A 73 -6.11 9.62 -20.69
C LEU A 73 -7.31 8.72 -20.36
N ALA A 74 -8.02 9.00 -19.25
CA ALA A 74 -9.24 8.31 -18.87
C ALA A 74 -10.41 8.53 -19.85
N LYS A 75 -10.33 9.55 -20.72
CA LYS A 75 -11.30 9.85 -21.78
C LYS A 75 -10.80 9.46 -23.17
N SER A 76 -9.64 8.79 -23.27
CA SER A 76 -9.07 8.35 -24.54
C SER A 76 -10.06 7.47 -25.30
N PRO A 77 -10.13 7.55 -26.65
CA PRO A 77 -10.91 6.60 -27.44
C PRO A 77 -10.39 5.16 -27.36
N ASN A 78 -9.15 4.95 -26.87
CA ASN A 78 -8.56 3.63 -26.69
C ASN A 78 -8.82 3.09 -25.27
N ALA A 79 -9.54 1.96 -25.18
CA ALA A 79 -9.87 1.32 -23.90
C ALA A 79 -8.63 0.86 -23.11
N GLU A 80 -7.56 0.42 -23.78
CA GLU A 80 -6.33 -0.02 -23.12
C GLU A 80 -5.59 1.18 -22.49
N VAL A 81 -5.61 2.35 -23.14
CA VAL A 81 -5.08 3.60 -22.57
C VAL A 81 -5.83 3.97 -21.29
N GLN A 82 -7.17 3.90 -21.31
CA GLN A 82 -7.98 4.18 -20.11
C GLN A 82 -7.62 3.25 -18.95
N GLN A 83 -7.49 1.95 -19.23
CA GLN A 83 -7.14 0.94 -18.22
C GLN A 83 -5.74 1.16 -17.64
N LEU A 84 -4.74 1.42 -18.48
CA LEU A 84 -3.37 1.69 -18.03
C LEU A 84 -3.28 2.99 -17.23
N ALA A 85 -3.96 4.05 -17.67
CA ALA A 85 -4.00 5.31 -16.93
C ALA A 85 -4.65 5.16 -15.56
N GLN A 86 -5.71 4.34 -15.45
CA GLN A 86 -6.33 4.04 -14.17
C GLN A 86 -5.39 3.22 -13.27
N ALA A 87 -4.76 2.17 -13.79
CA ALA A 87 -3.83 1.34 -13.05
C ALA A 87 -2.62 2.15 -12.54
N LEU A 88 -2.01 2.98 -13.40
CA LEU A 88 -0.90 3.86 -13.03
C LEU A 88 -1.32 4.92 -12.01
N SER A 89 -2.53 5.47 -12.12
CA SER A 89 -3.07 6.39 -11.11
C SER A 89 -3.18 5.74 -9.73
N LEU A 90 -3.48 4.44 -9.66
CA LEU A 90 -3.47 3.69 -8.41
C LEU A 90 -2.05 3.46 -7.90
N THR A 91 -1.12 3.06 -8.77
CA THR A 91 0.30 2.87 -8.44
C THR A 91 0.93 4.15 -7.88
N PHE A 92 0.56 5.31 -8.42
CA PHE A 92 1.02 6.62 -7.97
C PHE A 92 0.29 7.15 -6.72
N GLY A 93 -0.74 6.46 -6.25
CA GLY A 93 -1.53 6.90 -5.10
C GLY A 93 -2.37 8.14 -5.39
N SER A 94 -2.90 8.29 -6.61
CA SER A 94 -3.78 9.40 -6.98
C SER A 94 -4.96 9.48 -6.02
N LYS A 95 -5.12 10.64 -5.38
CA LYS A 95 -6.19 10.88 -4.40
C LYS A 95 -7.57 10.54 -4.95
N ALA A 96 -7.85 10.95 -6.18
CA ALA A 96 -9.13 10.71 -6.83
C ALA A 96 -9.38 9.22 -7.08
N ALA A 97 -8.36 8.49 -7.55
CA ALA A 97 -8.47 7.04 -7.80
C ALA A 97 -8.68 6.27 -6.48
N LEU A 98 -7.91 6.62 -5.44
CA LEU A 98 -8.07 6.03 -4.11
C LEU A 98 -9.43 6.38 -3.48
N ASP A 99 -9.92 7.61 -3.64
CA ASP A 99 -11.26 8.02 -3.18
C ASP A 99 -12.37 7.23 -3.90
N ALA A 100 -12.23 6.99 -5.20
CA ALA A 100 -13.18 6.18 -5.96
C ALA A 100 -13.21 4.73 -5.48
N LEU A 101 -12.05 4.10 -5.27
CA LEU A 101 -11.98 2.74 -4.73
C LEU A 101 -12.55 2.64 -3.32
N ARG A 102 -12.30 3.64 -2.45
CA ARG A 102 -12.90 3.68 -1.11
C ARG A 102 -14.43 3.71 -1.19
N LYS A 103 -15.01 4.49 -2.10
CA LYS A 103 -16.46 4.52 -2.32
C LYS A 103 -17.00 3.15 -2.70
N VAL A 104 -16.34 2.45 -3.64
CA VAL A 104 -16.72 1.08 -4.01
C VAL A 104 -16.62 0.14 -2.81
N LEU A 105 -15.54 0.21 -2.04
CA LEU A 105 -15.31 -0.67 -0.89
C LEU A 105 -16.40 -0.54 0.19
N VAL A 106 -16.84 0.68 0.49
CA VAL A 106 -17.84 0.94 1.54
C VAL A 106 -19.28 0.83 1.03
N ASP A 107 -19.50 0.75 -0.28
CA ASP A 107 -20.83 0.57 -0.85
C ASP A 107 -21.31 -0.87 -0.67
N ARG A 108 -22.23 -1.07 0.28
CA ARG A 108 -22.85 -2.38 0.55
C ARG A 108 -23.72 -2.90 -0.60
N LYS A 109 -24.10 -2.05 -1.56
CA LYS A 109 -24.87 -2.44 -2.74
C LYS A 109 -23.97 -2.90 -3.90
N ALA A 110 -22.67 -2.57 -3.87
CA ALA A 110 -21.73 -3.05 -4.86
C ALA A 110 -21.53 -4.57 -4.75
N LYS A 111 -21.16 -5.20 -5.88
CA LYS A 111 -20.91 -6.65 -5.88
C LYS A 111 -19.74 -6.97 -4.95
N LEU A 112 -19.85 -8.04 -4.16
CA LEU A 112 -18.80 -8.45 -3.21
C LEU A 112 -17.42 -8.57 -3.89
N THR A 113 -17.38 -9.12 -5.09
CA THR A 113 -16.14 -9.26 -5.89
C THR A 113 -15.51 -7.91 -6.26
N GLU A 114 -16.32 -6.88 -6.53
CA GLU A 114 -15.84 -5.52 -6.81
C GLU A 114 -15.29 -4.87 -5.53
N ARG A 115 -15.99 -5.05 -4.40
CA ARG A 115 -15.52 -4.58 -3.07
C ARG A 115 -14.19 -5.23 -2.69
N GLN A 116 -14.05 -6.54 -2.89
CA GLN A 116 -12.81 -7.28 -2.64
C GLN A 116 -11.65 -6.79 -3.50
N LYS A 117 -11.89 -6.55 -4.81
CA LYS A 117 -10.89 -5.97 -5.72
C LYS A 117 -10.47 -4.57 -5.27
N ALA A 118 -11.42 -3.74 -4.84
CA ALA A 118 -11.14 -2.41 -4.32
C ALA A 118 -10.30 -2.48 -3.03
N LEU A 119 -10.63 -3.38 -2.10
CA LEU A 119 -9.84 -3.62 -0.88
C LEU A 119 -8.39 -4.00 -1.22
N ALA A 120 -8.20 -4.99 -2.11
CA ALA A 120 -6.86 -5.43 -2.51
C ALA A 120 -6.05 -4.27 -3.11
N SER A 121 -6.66 -3.52 -4.03
CA SER A 121 -6.03 -2.36 -4.69
C SER A 121 -5.63 -1.26 -3.69
N LEU A 122 -6.48 -0.98 -2.69
CA LEU A 122 -6.19 0.01 -1.64
C LEU A 122 -5.06 -0.45 -0.70
N VAL A 123 -5.01 -1.76 -0.40
CA VAL A 123 -3.92 -2.36 0.41
C VAL A 123 -2.59 -2.25 -0.34
N ASP A 124 -2.58 -2.61 -1.63
CA ASP A 124 -1.39 -2.56 -2.49
C ASP A 124 -0.88 -1.13 -2.65
N ALA A 125 -1.79 -0.16 -2.83
CA ALA A 125 -1.46 1.25 -2.92
C ALA A 125 -1.06 1.89 -1.57
N ARG A 126 -1.08 1.13 -0.46
CA ARG A 126 -0.80 1.63 0.90
C ARG A 126 -1.60 2.89 1.24
N ASP A 127 -2.87 2.92 0.89
CA ASP A 127 -3.72 4.09 1.13
C ASP A 127 -3.75 4.47 2.62
N ALA A 128 -3.28 5.68 2.94
CA ALA A 128 -3.16 6.16 4.31
C ALA A 128 -4.51 6.24 5.07
N LYS A 129 -5.63 6.32 4.34
CA LYS A 129 -6.97 6.35 4.94
C LYS A 129 -7.58 4.96 5.17
N LEU A 130 -7.01 3.94 4.55
CA LEU A 130 -7.56 2.58 4.57
C LEU A 130 -7.65 1.95 5.97
N PRO A 131 -6.71 2.16 6.91
CA PRO A 131 -6.82 1.56 8.25
C PRO A 131 -8.14 1.90 8.94
N GLY A 132 -8.61 3.14 8.79
CA GLY A 132 -9.92 3.57 9.31
C GLY A 132 -11.08 2.78 8.72
N VAL A 133 -11.05 2.58 7.41
CA VAL A 133 -12.08 1.82 6.70
C VAL A 133 -12.03 0.34 7.08
N LEU A 134 -10.85 -0.27 7.15
CA LEU A 134 -10.69 -1.68 7.50
C LEU A 134 -11.20 -1.98 8.91
N ARG A 135 -10.95 -1.08 9.87
CA ARG A 135 -11.49 -1.22 11.24
C ARG A 135 -13.02 -1.24 11.27
N GLU A 136 -13.68 -0.43 10.44
CA GLU A 136 -15.14 -0.48 10.31
C GLU A 136 -15.61 -1.78 9.64
N LEU A 137 -14.88 -2.26 8.63
CA LEU A 137 -15.19 -3.51 7.93
C LEU A 137 -15.03 -4.76 8.81
N LEU A 138 -14.36 -4.67 9.96
CA LEU A 138 -14.34 -5.77 10.95
C LEU A 138 -15.75 -6.17 11.42
N LYS A 139 -16.73 -5.27 11.31
CA LYS A 139 -18.13 -5.54 11.65
C LYS A 139 -18.86 -6.34 10.56
N GLU A 140 -18.38 -6.34 9.31
CA GLU A 140 -19.03 -6.99 8.17
C GLU A 140 -18.47 -8.40 7.94
N GLU A 141 -19.24 -9.44 8.25
CA GLU A 141 -18.79 -10.84 8.16
C GLU A 141 -18.19 -11.23 6.81
N THR A 142 -18.75 -10.70 5.72
CA THR A 142 -18.34 -11.00 4.34
C THR A 142 -16.99 -10.42 3.94
N LEU A 143 -16.47 -9.42 4.67
CA LEU A 143 -15.17 -8.78 4.42
C LEU A 143 -14.26 -8.77 5.64
N ARG A 144 -14.73 -9.28 6.78
CA ARG A 144 -14.04 -9.23 8.08
C ARG A 144 -12.65 -9.83 7.99
N ARG A 145 -12.53 -10.99 7.33
CA ARG A 145 -11.26 -11.71 7.22
C ARG A 145 -10.25 -10.97 6.34
N GLU A 146 -10.70 -10.45 5.20
CA GLU A 146 -9.90 -9.59 4.32
C GLU A 146 -9.46 -8.32 5.05
N ALA A 147 -10.34 -7.73 5.85
CA ALA A 147 -10.05 -6.55 6.65
C ALA A 147 -9.00 -6.83 7.73
N LEU A 148 -9.11 -7.96 8.44
CA LEU A 148 -8.09 -8.41 9.40
C LEU A 148 -6.72 -8.50 8.74
N ARG A 149 -6.59 -9.30 7.66
CA ARG A 149 -5.32 -9.46 6.94
C ARG A 149 -4.80 -8.12 6.39
N GLY A 150 -5.70 -7.28 5.88
CA GLY A 150 -5.37 -5.95 5.35
C GLY A 150 -4.80 -5.00 6.41
N LEU A 151 -5.24 -5.08 7.67
CA LEU A 151 -4.74 -4.22 8.75
C LEU A 151 -3.26 -4.45 9.06
N GLY A 152 -2.75 -5.67 8.87
CA GLY A 152 -1.31 -5.98 9.04
C GLY A 152 -0.40 -5.21 8.07
N ALA A 153 -0.99 -4.71 6.98
CA ALA A 153 -0.31 -3.90 5.99
C ALA A 153 -0.05 -2.44 6.48
N PHE A 154 -0.64 -1.99 7.58
CA PHE A 154 -0.54 -0.59 8.02
C PHE A 154 0.01 -0.44 9.44
N GLU A 155 0.63 0.70 9.72
CA GLU A 155 0.97 1.09 11.10
C GLU A 155 -0.14 2.00 11.59
N ASP A 156 -0.95 1.52 12.51
CA ASP A 156 -2.13 2.20 13.01
C ASP A 156 -2.37 1.83 14.48
N ALA A 157 -2.20 2.82 15.35
CA ALA A 157 -2.24 2.62 16.80
C ALA A 157 -3.58 2.11 17.34
N LYS A 158 -4.67 2.19 16.55
CA LYS A 158 -6.02 1.75 16.93
C LYS A 158 -6.34 0.32 16.48
N THR A 159 -5.50 -0.25 15.61
CA THR A 159 -5.69 -1.57 15.03
C THR A 159 -5.69 -2.67 16.09
N PRO A 160 -4.74 -2.73 17.04
CA PRO A 160 -4.71 -3.82 18.01
C PRO A 160 -5.99 -3.90 18.85
N GLN A 161 -6.44 -2.77 19.40
CA GLN A 161 -7.63 -2.71 20.24
C GLN A 161 -8.89 -3.07 19.44
N SER A 162 -8.96 -2.67 18.18
CA SER A 162 -10.10 -2.99 17.31
C SER A 162 -10.19 -4.47 16.99
N ILE A 163 -9.05 -5.15 16.81
CA ILE A 163 -8.99 -6.60 16.59
C ILE A 163 -9.31 -7.35 17.89
N LEU A 164 -8.69 -6.97 19.00
CA LEU A 164 -8.90 -7.60 20.31
C LEU A 164 -10.37 -7.54 20.74
N ALA A 165 -11.05 -6.42 20.50
CA ALA A 165 -12.47 -6.23 20.83
C ALA A 165 -13.43 -7.21 20.15
N ILE A 166 -13.03 -7.79 19.01
CA ILE A 166 -13.85 -8.78 18.29
C ILE A 166 -13.28 -10.20 18.34
N LEU A 167 -12.09 -10.40 18.90
CA LEU A 167 -11.34 -11.66 18.82
C LEU A 167 -12.15 -12.87 19.28
N GLN A 168 -12.88 -12.75 20.38
CA GLN A 168 -13.69 -13.84 20.92
C GLN A 168 -14.96 -14.16 20.12
N LYS A 169 -15.37 -13.26 19.21
CA LYS A 169 -16.51 -13.46 18.29
C LYS A 169 -16.09 -14.08 16.97
N LEU A 170 -14.79 -14.27 16.75
CA LEU A 170 -14.25 -14.83 15.51
C LEU A 170 -14.33 -16.36 15.55
N ASP A 171 -14.59 -16.95 14.39
CA ASP A 171 -14.37 -18.37 14.14
C ASP A 171 -12.87 -18.69 14.13
N THR A 172 -12.52 -19.98 14.04
CA THR A 172 -11.12 -20.43 14.04
C THR A 172 -10.28 -19.73 12.98
N ALA A 173 -10.83 -19.55 11.78
CA ALA A 173 -10.12 -18.93 10.68
C ALA A 173 -9.95 -17.41 10.88
N GLY A 174 -10.96 -16.72 11.41
CA GLY A 174 -10.88 -15.33 11.80
C GLY A 174 -9.91 -15.09 12.95
N LYS A 175 -9.91 -15.93 13.99
CA LYS A 175 -8.94 -15.87 15.10
C LYS A 175 -7.51 -16.00 14.58
N ARG A 176 -7.26 -16.92 13.65
CA ARG A 176 -5.96 -17.08 13.00
C ARG A 176 -5.53 -15.80 12.26
N ASP A 177 -6.40 -15.23 11.44
CA ASP A 177 -6.11 -13.98 10.71
C ASP A 177 -5.85 -12.81 11.67
N ALA A 178 -6.63 -12.70 12.74
CA ALA A 178 -6.48 -11.69 13.79
C ALA A 178 -5.14 -11.79 14.53
N LEU A 179 -4.78 -12.99 15.02
CA LEU A 179 -3.53 -13.21 15.74
C LEU A 179 -2.30 -13.02 14.83
N THR A 180 -2.40 -13.46 13.57
CA THR A 180 -1.34 -13.22 12.56
C THR A 180 -1.15 -11.73 12.32
N THR A 181 -2.25 -10.99 12.25
CA THR A 181 -2.21 -9.52 12.10
C THR A 181 -1.59 -8.84 13.31
N LEU A 182 -1.99 -9.24 14.52
CA LEU A 182 -1.42 -8.71 15.77
C LEU A 182 0.07 -9.05 15.94
N ALA A 183 0.50 -10.20 15.45
CA ALA A 183 1.92 -10.59 15.46
C ALA A 183 2.73 -10.00 14.30
N SER A 184 2.10 -9.30 13.35
CA SER A 184 2.81 -8.81 12.15
C SER A 184 3.84 -7.72 12.44
N ARG A 185 3.75 -7.05 13.60
CA ARG A 185 4.59 -5.89 13.97
C ARG A 185 4.83 -5.82 15.47
N VAL A 186 5.97 -5.24 15.86
CA VAL A 186 6.38 -5.06 17.26
C VAL A 186 5.34 -4.27 18.08
N SER A 187 4.81 -3.17 17.54
CA SER A 187 3.82 -2.33 18.23
C SER A 187 2.52 -3.09 18.52
N TYR A 188 2.07 -3.93 17.58
CA TYR A 188 0.87 -4.75 17.71
C TYR A 188 1.10 -5.94 18.63
N ALA A 189 2.27 -6.58 18.53
CA ALA A 189 2.69 -7.68 19.37
C ALA A 189 2.70 -7.27 20.85
N LYS A 190 3.22 -6.07 21.17
CA LYS A 190 3.18 -5.51 22.53
C LYS A 190 1.75 -5.38 23.07
N ALA A 191 0.81 -4.93 22.24
CA ALA A 191 -0.60 -4.83 22.65
C ALA A 191 -1.23 -6.21 22.87
N LEU A 192 -0.91 -7.21 22.03
CA LEU A 192 -1.35 -8.59 22.22
C LEU A 192 -0.78 -9.20 23.50
N MET A 193 0.51 -9.02 23.77
CA MET A 193 1.14 -9.50 25.00
C MET A 193 0.50 -8.86 26.25
N ALA A 194 0.24 -7.56 26.21
CA ALA A 194 -0.47 -6.89 27.30
C ALA A 194 -1.90 -7.42 27.51
N ALA A 195 -2.59 -7.84 26.44
CA ALA A 195 -3.90 -8.48 26.55
C ALA A 195 -3.82 -9.90 27.14
N ILE A 196 -2.73 -10.62 26.87
CA ILE A 196 -2.44 -11.93 27.48
C ILE A 196 -2.16 -11.78 28.98
N ASP A 197 -1.32 -10.81 29.36
CA ASP A 197 -0.99 -10.53 30.76
C ASP A 197 -2.23 -10.17 31.59
N LYS A 198 -3.22 -9.51 30.96
CA LYS A 198 -4.53 -9.18 31.56
C LYS A 198 -5.53 -10.34 31.56
N GLY A 199 -5.22 -11.46 30.92
CA GLY A 199 -6.12 -12.60 30.77
C GLY A 199 -7.27 -12.39 29.77
N GLU A 200 -7.25 -11.31 28.98
CA GLU A 200 -8.23 -11.05 27.91
C GLU A 200 -8.07 -12.04 26.74
N VAL A 201 -6.82 -12.50 26.52
CA VAL A 201 -6.47 -13.55 25.56
C VAL A 201 -5.75 -14.67 26.31
N LYS A 202 -6.26 -15.90 26.22
CA LYS A 202 -5.60 -17.04 26.88
C LYS A 202 -4.36 -17.43 26.08
N ALA A 203 -3.24 -17.66 26.78
CA ALA A 203 -1.97 -18.05 26.14
C ALA A 203 -2.09 -19.33 25.30
N ASN A 204 -2.96 -20.27 25.67
CA ASN A 204 -3.20 -21.50 24.92
C ASN A 204 -4.03 -21.31 23.63
N GLU A 205 -4.62 -20.13 23.40
CA GLU A 205 -5.27 -19.78 22.13
C GLU A 205 -4.27 -19.39 21.05
N LEU A 206 -2.99 -19.14 21.40
CA LEU A 206 -1.97 -18.74 20.44
C LEU A 206 -1.40 -19.95 19.70
N PRO A 207 -1.48 -19.98 18.36
CA PRO A 207 -0.78 -20.97 17.55
C PRO A 207 0.74 -20.89 17.74
N ALA A 208 1.44 -22.02 17.64
CA ALA A 208 2.88 -22.10 17.87
C ALA A 208 3.71 -21.20 16.92
N ASP A 209 3.25 -21.02 15.68
CA ASP A 209 3.83 -20.10 14.70
C ASP A 209 3.74 -18.64 15.16
N ILE A 210 2.60 -18.24 15.76
CA ILE A 210 2.42 -16.90 16.33
C ILE A 210 3.33 -16.69 17.53
N VAL A 211 3.41 -17.67 18.45
CA VAL A 211 4.32 -17.58 19.61
C VAL A 211 5.77 -17.40 19.17
N ARG A 212 6.21 -18.15 18.15
CA ARG A 212 7.55 -17.99 17.57
C ARG A 212 7.77 -16.61 16.99
N GLN A 213 6.79 -16.07 16.26
CA GLN A 213 6.88 -14.72 15.68
C GLN A 213 6.96 -13.65 16.77
N LEU A 214 6.18 -13.79 17.86
CA LEU A 214 6.22 -12.86 18.99
C LEU A 214 7.58 -12.84 19.70
N ARG A 215 8.27 -13.99 19.77
CA ARG A 215 9.63 -14.10 20.34
C ARG A 215 10.73 -13.53 19.45
N ALA A 216 10.46 -13.35 18.15
CA ALA A 216 11.41 -12.83 17.19
C ALA A 216 11.39 -11.30 17.04
N HIS A 217 10.40 -10.64 17.64
CA HIS A 217 10.31 -9.17 17.75
C HIS A 217 11.20 -8.64 18.87
#